data_AF-A0A357EYF4-F1
#
_entry.id   AF-A0A357EYF4-F1
#
_cell.length_a   1.000
_cell.length_b   1.000
_cell.length_c   1.000
_cell.angle_alpha   90.00
_cell.angle_beta   90.00
_cell.angle_gamma   90.00
#
_symmetry.space_group_name_H-M   'P 1'
#
loop_
_entity.id
_entity.type
_entity.pdbx_description
1 polymer ?
#
loop_
_entity_poly.entity_id
_entity_poly.type
_entity_poly.pdbx_seq_one_letter_code
_entity_poly.pdbx_strand_id
1 'polypeptide(L)' 'QVFDFYTEVRLKPISVYVSLAGLWRALAIEYFVNLDRRIPSLRFLRKFWEQYLCYVIRGKELHFEFEVLKD' A
#
# COMPACT_ATOMS: atom_id res chain seq x y z
N GLN A 1 -24.43 0.98 -25.21
CA GLN A 1 -23.25 0.34 -25.82
C GLN A 1 -22.03 1.02 -25.20
N VAL A 2 -21.46 0.41 -24.16
CA VAL A 2 -20.20 0.87 -23.55
C VAL A 2 -19.10 0.41 -24.49
N PHE A 3 -18.19 1.30 -24.86
CA PHE A 3 -17.21 1.10 -25.92
C PHE A 3 -16.43 -0.22 -25.75
N ASP A 4 -16.47 -1.07 -26.78
CA ASP A 4 -15.79 -2.39 -26.88
C ASP A 4 -14.26 -2.29 -26.97
N PHE A 5 -13.71 -1.10 -26.70
CA PHE A 5 -12.28 -0.81 -26.69
C PHE A 5 -11.64 -1.09 -25.32
N TYR A 6 -12.43 -1.06 -24.24
CA TYR A 6 -11.92 -1.34 -22.90
C TYR A 6 -11.98 -2.84 -22.63
N THR A 7 -10.82 -3.50 -22.58
CA THR A 7 -10.73 -4.88 -22.07
C THR A 7 -11.04 -4.90 -20.57
N GLU A 8 -11.82 -5.87 -20.10
CA GLU A 8 -12.04 -6.09 -18.66
C GLU A 8 -10.73 -6.50 -17.98
N VAL A 9 -9.96 -5.53 -17.50
CA VAL A 9 -8.68 -5.79 -16.81
C VAL A 9 -8.97 -6.23 -15.37
N ARG A 10 -8.67 -7.50 -15.05
CA ARG A 10 -8.70 -8.01 -13.68
C ARG A 10 -7.32 -7.82 -13.04
N LEU A 11 -7.25 -7.02 -11.97
CA LEU A 11 -6.01 -6.71 -11.25
C LEU A 11 -6.03 -7.36 -9.86
N LYS A 12 -4.97 -8.09 -9.52
CA LYS A 12 -4.76 -8.64 -8.17
C LYS A 12 -3.63 -7.87 -7.49
N PRO A 13 -3.84 -7.23 -6.33
CA PRO A 13 -2.76 -6.56 -5.61
C PRO A 13 -1.76 -7.58 -5.08
N ILE A 14 -0.50 -7.45 -5.50
CA ILE A 14 0.62 -8.31 -5.09
C ILE A 14 1.25 -7.71 -3.83
N SER A 15 1.58 -6.43 -3.88
CA SER A 15 2.38 -5.78 -2.85
C SER A 15 2.00 -4.32 -2.69
N VAL A 16 2.13 -3.83 -1.47
CA VAL A 16 1.94 -2.43 -1.11
C VAL A 16 3.14 -1.99 -0.28
N TYR A 17 3.76 -0.91 -0.69
CA TYR A 17 4.89 -0.31 0.02
C TYR A 17 4.61 1.17 0.28
N VAL A 18 4.73 1.57 1.54
CA VAL A 18 4.51 2.93 2.00
C VAL A 18 5.87 3.53 2.35
N SER A 19 6.30 4.60 1.70
CA SER A 19 7.40 5.39 2.24
C SER A 19 6.86 6.59 3.01
N LEU A 20 7.46 6.84 4.16
CA LEU A 20 7.11 7.97 5.03
C LEU A 20 8.10 9.12 4.85
N ALA A 21 7.73 10.32 5.30
CA ALA A 21 8.67 11.42 5.33
C ALA A 21 9.91 11.07 6.18
N GLY A 22 11.06 11.68 5.86
CA GLY A 22 12.38 11.28 6.41
C GLY A 22 12.45 11.26 7.94
N LEU A 23 11.73 12.15 8.63
CA LEU A 23 11.62 12.15 10.10
C LEU A 23 11.04 10.84 10.64
N TRP A 24 9.96 10.34 10.03
CA TRP A 24 9.28 9.12 10.44
C TRP A 24 10.04 7.86 10.02
N ARG A 25 10.80 7.95 8.92
CA ARG A 25 11.76 6.90 8.53
C ARG A 25 12.87 6.74 9.56
N ALA A 26 13.40 7.84 10.09
CA ALA A 26 14.43 7.81 11.14
C ALA A 26 13.91 7.19 12.46
N LEU A 27 12.62 7.42 12.79
CA LEU A 27 11.95 6.81 13.94
C LEU A 27 11.50 5.35 13.69
N ALA A 28 11.96 4.72 12.61
CA ALA A 28 11.62 3.34 12.21
C ALA A 28 10.12 3.06 11.98
N ILE A 29 9.27 4.07 11.93
CA ILE A 29 7.82 3.89 11.71
C ILE A 29 7.54 3.35 10.31
N GLU A 30 8.36 3.70 9.33
CA GLU A 30 8.27 3.16 7.97
C GLU A 30 8.44 1.62 7.98
N TYR A 31 9.30 1.09 8.85
CA TYR A 31 9.48 -0.35 9.00
C TYR A 31 8.23 -1.01 9.61
N PHE A 32 7.60 -0.39 10.62
CA PHE A 32 6.38 -0.91 11.25
C PHE A 32 5.19 -0.95 10.28
N VAL A 33 5.00 0.11 9.48
CA VAL A 33 3.88 0.19 8.52
C VAL A 33 4.06 -0.81 7.37
N ASN A 34 5.30 -1.08 6.96
CA ASN A 34 5.61 -2.05 5.90
C ASN A 34 5.82 -3.48 6.41
N LEU A 35 5.69 -3.74 7.71
CA LEU A 35 5.94 -5.05 8.29
C LEU A 35 4.98 -6.13 7.75
N ASP A 36 3.80 -5.71 7.28
CA ASP A 36 2.83 -6.54 6.55
C ASP A 36 3.47 -7.31 5.39
N ARG A 37 4.49 -6.76 4.71
CA ARG A 37 5.18 -7.44 3.60
C ARG A 37 5.92 -8.70 4.06
N ARG A 38 6.37 -8.76 5.31
CA ARG A 38 7.01 -9.95 5.90
C ARG A 38 6.01 -10.83 6.66
N ILE A 39 5.07 -10.21 7.37
CA ILE A 39 4.11 -10.89 8.23
C ILE A 39 2.70 -10.39 7.88
N PRO A 40 1.95 -11.12 7.03
CA PRO A 40 0.62 -10.70 6.57
C PRO A 40 -0.39 -10.46 7.71
N SER A 41 -0.23 -11.11 8.86
CA SER A 41 -1.07 -10.90 10.04
C SER A 41 -0.95 -9.50 10.64
N LEU A 42 0.15 -8.79 10.35
CA LEU A 42 0.41 -7.43 10.83
C LEU A 42 -0.13 -6.36 9.89
N ARG A 43 -0.96 -6.72 8.91
CA ARG A 43 -1.71 -5.78 8.04
C ARG A 43 -2.45 -4.70 8.81
N PHE A 44 -2.87 -5.00 10.05
CA PHE A 44 -3.55 -4.05 10.90
C PHE A 44 -2.69 -2.82 11.20
N LEU A 45 -1.36 -2.94 11.28
CA LEU A 45 -0.47 -1.79 11.53
C LEU A 45 -0.55 -0.79 10.38
N ARG A 46 -0.56 -1.26 9.14
CA ARG A 46 -0.77 -0.40 7.97
C ARG A 46 -2.15 0.24 8.02
N LYS A 47 -3.21 -0.54 8.23
CA LYS A 47 -4.58 0.00 8.28
C LYS A 47 -4.76 1.03 9.40
N PHE A 48 -4.18 0.75 10.57
CA PHE A 48 -4.18 1.66 11.70
C PHE A 48 -3.47 2.97 11.35
N TRP A 49 -2.33 2.88 10.67
CA TRP A 49 -1.66 4.06 10.16
C TRP A 49 -2.51 4.81 9.12
N GLU A 50 -3.09 4.10 8.14
CA GLU A 50 -3.94 4.67 7.08
C GLU A 50 -5.17 5.40 7.65
N GLN A 51 -5.81 4.87 8.68
CA GLN A 51 -7.05 5.43 9.22
C GLN A 51 -6.84 6.48 10.33
N TYR A 52 -5.81 6.31 11.18
CA TYR A 52 -5.66 7.14 12.39
C TYR A 52 -4.39 7.99 12.36
N LEU A 53 -3.24 7.39 12.03
CA LEU A 53 -1.95 8.09 12.14
C LEU A 53 -1.62 8.93 10.91
N CYS A 54 -2.33 8.79 9.79
CA CYS A 54 -2.04 9.50 8.54
C CYS A 54 -2.09 11.04 8.69
N TYR A 55 -2.83 11.56 9.67
CA TYR A 55 -2.90 12.99 10.00
C TYR A 55 -1.62 13.51 10.66
N VAL A 56 -0.91 12.68 11.41
CA VAL A 56 0.32 13.04 12.13
C VAL A 56 1.54 12.58 11.33
N ILE A 57 1.54 11.31 10.94
CA ILE A 57 2.62 10.61 10.27
C ILE A 57 2.38 10.67 8.77
N ARG A 58 2.82 11.77 8.15
CA ARG A 58 2.69 11.98 6.71
C ARG A 58 3.49 10.95 5.91
N GLY A 59 2.79 10.27 5.01
CA GLY A 59 3.38 9.48 3.93
C GLY A 59 4.03 10.40 2.89
N LYS A 60 5.12 9.91 2.28
CA LYS A 60 5.80 10.57 1.17
C LYS A 60 5.34 9.99 -0.17
N GLU A 61 5.31 8.68 -0.29
CA GLU A 61 5.01 7.96 -1.53
C GLU A 61 4.41 6.59 -1.20
N LEU A 62 3.56 6.08 -2.09
CA LEU A 62 2.89 4.80 -1.91
C LEU A 62 2.94 4.02 -3.23
N HIS A 63 3.55 2.86 -3.17
CA HIS A 63 3.81 2.00 -4.31
C HIS A 63 2.89 0.79 -4.22
N PHE A 64 2.13 0.57 -5.30
CA PHE A 64 1.24 -0.57 -5.42
C PHE A 64 1.66 -1.41 -6.61
N GLU A 65 1.96 -2.67 -6.35
CA GLU A 65 2.26 -3.64 -7.41
C GLU A 65 1.03 -4.53 -7.61
N PHE A 66 0.57 -4.61 -8.85
CA PHE A 66 -0.59 -5.41 -9.24
C PHE A 66 -0.19 -6.45 -10.29
N GLU A 67 -0.74 -7.65 -10.15
CA GLU A 67 -0.68 -8.70 -11.14
C GLU A 67 -1.89 -8.56 -12.07
N VAL A 68 -1.64 -8.53 -13.38
CA VAL A 68 -2.69 -8.54 -14.37
C VAL A 68 -3.12 -9.99 -14.60
N LEU A 69 -4.36 -10.31 -14.25
CA LEU A 69 -4.96 -11.60 -14.55
C LEU A 69 -5.52 -11.56 -15.97
N LYS A 70 -4.89 -12.31 -16.87
CA LYS A 70 -5.39 -12.56 -18.23
C LYS A 70 -5.97 -13.99 -18.22
N ASP A 71 -7.29 -14.08 -18.34
CA ASP A 71 -7.96 -15.32 -18.75
C ASP A 71 -7.88 -15.43 -20.28
#